data_AF-A0A958MS07-F1
#
_entry.id   AF-A0A958MS07-F1
#
_cell.length_a   1.000
_cell.length_b   1.000
_cell.length_c   1.000
_cell.angle_alpha   90.00
_cell.angle_beta   90.00
_cell.angle_gamma   90.00
#
_symmetry.space_group_name_H-M   'P 1'
#
loop_
_entity.id
_entity.type
_entity.pdbx_description
1 polymer ?
#
loop_
_entity_poly.entity_id
_entity_poly.type
_entity_poly.pdbx_seq_one_letter_code
_entity_poly.pdbx_strand_id
1 'polypeptide(L)'
;LFKGLMGKGFMDSEQLQNCLRSNIGELTFEESFERSGRSVNITVSPTHHHQKARLLNRYTSPYLLMWSASQASCSVPSIFPPTTLMKKSARGEICEYMPSLKWVDGSVVSDLPIDRLRHLYDVNYSIVSQTNPHIVPFLQEGKKKHAPSLMALPWRIATTETRFHGKALFNFLRRQPGPEIVRQSAGQFYTILAQSYEGDVTIAPKISLSNYSKVMSNPSPEFVKKLIMEGERATWPKIAMIRTHSKISQTMESCIKRLEGNMQSPRGHLRLIS
;
A
#
# COMPACT_ATOMS: atom_id res chain seq x y z
N LEU A 1 -10.87 23.67 -9.62
CA LEU A 1 -11.81 22.87 -10.44
C LEU A 1 -11.37 22.77 -11.90
N PHE A 2 -11.12 23.89 -12.61
CA PHE A 2 -10.71 23.86 -14.02
C PHE A 2 -9.31 23.26 -14.32
N LYS A 3 -8.35 23.30 -13.38
CA LYS A 3 -7.01 22.70 -13.59
C LYS A 3 -7.00 21.17 -13.64
N GLY A 4 -7.85 20.49 -12.85
CA GLY A 4 -7.92 19.03 -12.79
C GLY A 4 -8.49 18.38 -14.07
N LEU A 5 -9.35 19.10 -14.80
CA LEU A 5 -9.86 18.68 -16.12
C LEU A 5 -8.82 18.79 -17.24
N MET A 6 -7.74 19.56 -17.03
CA MET A 6 -6.65 19.78 -18.00
C MET A 6 -5.42 18.89 -17.75
N GLY A 7 -5.50 17.88 -16.87
CA GLY A 7 -4.40 16.94 -16.63
C GLY A 7 -3.22 17.50 -15.84
N LYS A 8 -3.33 18.75 -15.33
CA LYS A 8 -2.42 19.31 -14.34
C LYS A 8 -3.07 19.07 -12.97
N GLY A 9 -2.61 18.02 -12.28
CA GLY A 9 -3.17 17.55 -11.01
C GLY A 9 -3.49 18.66 -9.99
N PHE A 10 -4.38 18.36 -9.05
CA PHE A 10 -4.82 19.32 -8.02
C PHE A 10 -3.70 19.76 -7.07
N MET A 11 -2.61 19.00 -6.96
CA MET A 11 -1.49 19.27 -6.04
C MET A 11 -0.17 19.49 -6.79
N ASP A 12 0.72 20.27 -6.18
CA ASP A 12 2.03 20.59 -6.75
C ASP A 12 2.99 19.41 -6.62
N SER A 13 3.36 18.84 -7.76
CA SER A 13 4.29 17.71 -7.86
C SER A 13 5.72 18.09 -7.47
N GLU A 14 6.11 19.35 -7.68
CA GLU A 14 7.47 19.83 -7.38
C GLU A 14 7.66 19.99 -5.86
N GLN A 15 6.66 20.53 -5.17
CA GLN A 15 6.65 20.59 -3.71
C GLN A 15 6.75 19.18 -3.08
N LEU A 16 6.00 18.21 -3.61
CA LEU A 16 6.09 16.82 -3.16
C LEU A 16 7.49 16.24 -3.42
N GLN A 17 8.06 16.49 -4.60
CA GLN A 17 9.41 16.05 -4.96
C GLN A 17 10.46 16.59 -4.00
N ASN A 18 10.41 17.89 -3.70
CA ASN A 18 11.35 18.54 -2.79
C ASN A 18 11.23 17.99 -1.36
N CYS A 19 10.00 17.77 -0.89
CA CYS A 19 9.74 17.13 0.40
C CYS A 19 10.27 15.68 0.45
N LEU A 20 10.04 14.88 -0.60
CA LEU A 20 10.54 13.51 -0.66
C LEU A 20 12.07 13.49 -0.70
N ARG A 21 12.69 14.36 -1.50
CA ARG A 21 14.16 14.48 -1.58
C ARG A 21 14.77 14.95 -0.26
N SER A 22 14.16 15.87 0.46
CA SER A 22 14.68 16.32 1.76
C SER A 22 14.59 15.25 2.84
N ASN A 23 13.55 14.40 2.80
CA ASN A 23 13.34 13.35 3.81
C ASN A 23 14.11 12.05 3.50
N ILE A 24 14.17 11.65 2.23
CA ILE A 24 14.76 10.36 1.80
C ILE A 24 16.22 10.54 1.35
N GLY A 25 16.54 11.69 0.75
CA GLY A 25 17.80 11.91 0.04
C GLY A 25 17.84 11.24 -1.33
N GLU A 26 19.03 11.23 -1.93
CA GLU A 26 19.30 10.63 -3.25
C GLU A 26 19.73 9.16 -3.15
N LEU A 27 19.04 8.40 -2.30
CA LEU A 27 19.34 6.99 -2.06
C LEU A 27 18.63 6.07 -3.07
N THR A 28 19.37 5.09 -3.57
CA THR A 28 18.80 3.97 -4.33
C THR A 28 18.21 2.91 -3.40
N PHE A 29 17.44 1.96 -3.95
CA PHE A 29 16.94 0.83 -3.16
C PHE A 29 18.05 -0.02 -2.56
N GLU A 30 19.15 -0.22 -3.31
CA GLU A 30 20.32 -0.95 -2.84
C GLU A 30 21.04 -0.20 -1.71
N GLU A 31 21.38 1.07 -1.92
CA GLU A 31 22.05 1.92 -0.92
C GLU A 31 21.22 2.05 0.37
N SER A 32 19.90 2.13 0.24
CA SER A 32 18.99 2.18 1.39
C SER A 32 19.02 0.91 2.24
N PHE A 33 19.18 -0.24 1.58
CA PHE A 33 19.24 -1.53 2.25
C PHE A 33 20.59 -1.71 2.92
N GLU A 34 21.69 -1.34 2.27
CA GLU A 34 23.03 -1.37 2.88
C GLU A 34 23.09 -0.50 4.13
N ARG A 35 22.45 0.68 4.10
CA ARG A 35 22.44 1.61 5.23
C ARG A 35 21.54 1.16 6.38
N SER A 36 20.37 0.60 6.09
CA SER A 36 19.32 0.36 7.11
C SER A 36 19.09 -1.11 7.46
N GLY A 37 19.55 -2.04 6.60
CA GLY A 37 19.18 -3.46 6.63
C GLY A 37 17.71 -3.74 6.33
N ARG A 38 16.91 -2.73 5.98
CA ARG A 38 15.45 -2.88 5.76
C ARG A 38 15.12 -2.88 4.28
N SER A 39 14.37 -3.88 3.85
CA SER A 39 13.92 -3.97 2.45
C SER A 39 12.68 -3.11 2.22
N VAL A 40 12.80 -2.11 1.35
CA VAL A 40 11.69 -1.23 0.94
C VAL A 40 11.08 -1.75 -0.36
N ASN A 41 9.76 -1.72 -0.44
CA ASN A 41 8.97 -2.17 -1.58
C ASN A 41 7.96 -1.10 -1.97
N ILE A 42 7.96 -0.71 -3.24
CA ILE A 42 7.06 0.33 -3.78
C ILE A 42 6.40 -0.19 -5.05
N THR A 43 5.08 -0.14 -5.12
CA THR A 43 4.27 -0.54 -6.27
C THR A 43 4.04 0.64 -7.20
N VAL A 44 4.22 0.41 -8.49
CA VAL A 44 3.93 1.41 -9.54
C VAL A 44 3.20 0.76 -10.70
N SER A 45 2.27 1.50 -11.28
CA SER A 45 1.53 1.07 -12.47
C SER A 45 1.95 1.92 -13.67
N PRO A 46 2.19 1.33 -14.84
CA PRO A 46 2.46 2.09 -16.04
C PRO A 46 1.17 2.78 -16.55
N THR A 47 1.33 3.93 -17.19
CA THR A 47 0.21 4.64 -17.86
C THR A 47 -0.40 3.86 -19.02
N HIS A 48 0.37 3.00 -19.67
CA HIS A 48 -0.07 2.22 -20.83
C HIS A 48 -0.77 0.92 -20.41
N HIS A 49 -1.99 0.71 -20.92
CA HIS A 49 -2.89 -0.38 -20.52
C HIS A 49 -2.37 -1.81 -20.74
N HIS A 50 -1.38 -2.00 -21.62
CA HIS A 50 -0.86 -3.33 -21.95
C HIS A 50 0.24 -3.82 -20.99
N GLN A 51 0.64 -3.01 -20.00
CA GLN A 51 1.71 -3.35 -19.09
C GLN A 51 1.20 -3.58 -17.66
N LYS A 52 1.75 -4.60 -17.00
CA LYS A 52 1.41 -4.97 -15.62
C LYS A 52 2.10 -4.05 -14.60
N ALA A 53 1.48 -3.89 -13.43
CA ALA A 53 2.06 -3.18 -12.31
C ALA A 53 3.38 -3.84 -11.84
N ARG A 54 4.40 -3.01 -11.60
CA ARG A 54 5.72 -3.43 -11.13
C ARG A 54 5.85 -3.23 -9.63
N LEU A 55 6.52 -4.17 -8.98
CA LEU A 55 6.96 -4.07 -7.60
C LEU A 55 8.43 -3.67 -7.62
N LEU A 56 8.74 -2.46 -7.19
CA LEU A 56 10.09 -1.91 -7.14
C LEU A 56 10.70 -2.18 -5.76
N ASN A 57 11.91 -2.72 -5.75
CA ASN A 57 12.67 -3.04 -4.56
C ASN A 57 14.14 -3.34 -4.93
N ARG A 58 14.96 -3.65 -3.93
CA ARG A 58 16.38 -3.97 -4.11
C ARG A 58 16.65 -5.15 -5.07
N TYR A 59 15.74 -6.11 -5.17
CA TYR A 59 15.94 -7.30 -6.01
C TYR A 59 15.57 -7.05 -7.47
N THR A 60 14.50 -6.30 -7.71
CA THR A 60 13.95 -6.06 -9.05
C THR A 60 14.52 -4.79 -9.69
N SER A 61 14.91 -3.82 -8.87
CA SER A 61 15.26 -2.46 -9.30
C SER A 61 16.22 -1.77 -8.32
N PRO A 62 17.42 -2.34 -8.08
CA PRO A 62 18.38 -1.85 -7.08
C PRO A 62 18.80 -0.38 -7.30
N TYR A 63 18.98 0.03 -8.57
CA TYR A 63 19.53 1.33 -8.94
C TYR A 63 18.50 2.47 -9.04
N LEU A 64 17.21 2.19 -8.83
CA LEU A 64 16.18 3.22 -8.84
C LEU A 64 16.24 4.07 -7.58
N LEU A 65 15.99 5.37 -7.73
CA LEU A 65 15.93 6.32 -6.62
C LEU A 65 14.59 6.19 -5.89
N MET A 66 14.64 5.99 -4.57
CA MET A 66 13.44 5.77 -3.75
C MET A 66 12.47 6.96 -3.75
N TRP A 67 12.99 8.20 -3.78
CA TRP A 67 12.13 9.38 -3.84
C TRP A 67 11.31 9.41 -5.13
N SER A 68 11.90 8.99 -6.26
CA SER A 68 11.22 8.96 -7.56
C SER A 68 10.15 7.86 -7.62
N ALA A 69 10.46 6.69 -7.05
CA ALA A 69 9.50 5.60 -6.91
C ALA A 69 8.33 6.00 -5.99
N SER A 70 8.62 6.67 -4.87
CA SER A 70 7.60 7.17 -3.94
C SER A 70 6.70 8.21 -4.60
N GLN A 71 7.28 9.13 -5.38
CA GLN A 71 6.52 10.11 -6.14
C GLN A 71 5.61 9.44 -7.17
N ALA A 72 6.12 8.47 -7.93
CA ALA A 72 5.34 7.71 -8.91
C ALA A 72 4.20 6.91 -8.26
N SER A 73 4.45 6.32 -7.09
CA SER A 73 3.42 5.61 -6.31
C SER A 73 2.34 6.57 -5.77
N CYS A 74 2.68 7.82 -5.46
CA CYS A 74 1.70 8.84 -5.08
C CYS A 74 0.94 9.45 -6.26
N SER A 75 1.31 9.12 -7.51
CA SER A 75 0.75 9.72 -8.72
C SER A 75 -0.62 9.13 -9.07
N VAL A 76 -1.64 9.48 -8.28
CA VAL A 76 -3.03 9.06 -8.52
C VAL A 76 -3.62 9.85 -9.70
N PRO A 77 -4.23 9.17 -10.70
CA PRO A 77 -4.93 9.84 -11.79
C PRO A 77 -5.90 10.90 -11.26
N SER A 78 -5.83 12.12 -11.81
CA SER A 78 -6.56 13.33 -11.39
C SER A 78 -5.92 14.16 -10.27
N ILE A 79 -5.12 13.58 -9.36
CA ILE A 79 -4.51 14.31 -8.22
C ILE A 79 -3.11 14.80 -8.56
N PHE A 80 -2.27 13.92 -9.13
CA PHE A 80 -0.90 14.22 -9.53
C PHE A 80 -0.65 13.73 -10.97
N PRO A 81 0.17 14.45 -11.76
CA PRO A 81 0.52 14.03 -13.10
C PRO A 81 1.39 12.75 -13.09
N PRO A 82 1.33 11.91 -14.14
CA PRO A 82 2.23 10.76 -14.26
C PRO A 82 3.71 11.19 -14.29
N THR A 83 4.56 10.48 -13.57
CA THR A 83 5.98 10.81 -13.41
C THR A 83 6.91 9.76 -14.01
N THR A 84 8.10 10.19 -14.40
CA THR A 84 9.17 9.30 -14.88
C THR A 84 10.00 8.84 -13.69
N LEU A 85 10.40 7.57 -13.68
CA LEU A 85 11.28 7.04 -12.64
C LEU A 85 12.72 7.50 -12.89
N MET A 86 13.48 7.70 -11.82
CA MET A 86 14.88 8.09 -11.88
C MET A 86 15.77 6.96 -11.37
N LYS A 87 16.90 6.76 -12.03
CA LYS A 87 17.95 5.81 -11.62
C LYS A 87 19.28 6.52 -11.42
N LYS A 88 20.15 5.89 -10.64
CA LYS A 88 21.56 6.25 -10.55
C LYS A 88 22.35 5.45 -11.58
N SER A 89 23.15 6.14 -12.39
CA SER A 89 24.07 5.53 -13.34
C SER A 89 25.27 4.91 -12.60
N ALA A 90 26.03 4.05 -13.28
CA ALA A 90 27.26 3.48 -12.74
C ALA A 90 28.31 4.57 -12.37
N ARG A 91 28.19 5.76 -12.97
CA ARG A 91 29.04 6.94 -12.68
C ARG A 91 28.52 7.78 -11.50
N GLY A 92 27.42 7.39 -10.87
CA GLY A 92 26.77 8.16 -9.80
C GLY A 92 25.81 9.25 -10.27
N GLU A 93 25.70 9.49 -11.59
CA GLU A 93 24.82 10.49 -12.17
C GLU A 93 23.34 10.06 -12.15
N ILE A 94 22.45 11.01 -11.93
CA ILE A 94 20.99 10.77 -11.93
C ILE A 94 20.48 10.85 -13.37
N CYS A 95 19.83 9.78 -13.84
CA CYS A 95 19.27 9.70 -15.19
C CYS A 95 17.88 9.04 -15.19
N GLU A 96 17.12 9.25 -16.26
CA GLU A 96 15.76 8.72 -16.38
C GLU A 96 15.78 7.19 -16.60
N TYR A 97 14.86 6.49 -15.93
CA TYR A 97 14.61 5.08 -16.12
C TYR A 97 13.41 4.89 -17.04
N MET A 98 13.67 4.34 -18.23
CA MET A 98 12.67 4.12 -19.28
C MET A 98 11.90 5.41 -19.63
N PRO A 99 12.55 6.41 -20.25
CA PRO A 99 11.97 7.75 -20.47
C PRO A 99 10.70 7.76 -21.33
N SER A 100 10.50 6.72 -22.15
CA SER A 100 9.26 6.54 -22.93
C SER A 100 8.05 6.11 -22.08
N LEU A 101 8.26 5.65 -20.84
CA LEU A 101 7.21 5.16 -19.96
C LEU A 101 6.98 6.12 -18.79
N LYS A 102 5.71 6.46 -18.60
CA LYS A 102 5.25 7.22 -17.43
C LYS A 102 4.54 6.29 -16.45
N TRP A 103 4.73 6.56 -15.17
CA TRP A 103 4.25 5.76 -14.06
C TRP A 103 3.21 6.53 -13.24
N VAL A 104 2.25 5.78 -12.71
CA VAL A 104 1.15 6.22 -11.84
C VAL A 104 1.05 5.28 -10.64
N ASP A 105 0.18 5.63 -9.69
CA ASP A 105 -0.05 4.87 -8.47
C ASP A 105 -0.32 3.37 -8.74
N GLY A 106 0.33 2.51 -7.96
CA GLY A 106 0.12 1.06 -7.92
C GLY A 106 -1.34 0.66 -7.67
N SER A 107 -2.07 1.44 -6.86
CA SER A 107 -3.48 1.21 -6.51
C SER A 107 -4.45 1.12 -7.69
N VAL A 108 -4.10 1.77 -8.81
CA VAL A 108 -4.92 1.84 -10.03
C VAL A 108 -5.12 0.48 -10.69
N VAL A 109 -4.12 -0.40 -10.64
CA VAL A 109 -4.12 -1.70 -11.34
C VAL A 109 -4.11 -2.88 -10.37
N SER A 110 -3.39 -2.80 -9.25
CA SER A 110 -3.49 -3.76 -8.16
C SER A 110 -2.78 -3.21 -6.93
N ASP A 111 -3.41 -3.14 -5.74
CA ASP A 111 -2.55 -2.94 -4.56
C ASP A 111 -3.01 -3.50 -3.21
N LEU A 112 -2.45 -4.65 -2.86
CA LEU A 112 -1.33 -4.83 -1.93
C LEU A 112 -0.71 -6.17 -2.37
N PRO A 113 0.52 -6.23 -2.91
CA PRO A 113 1.04 -7.45 -3.53
C PRO A 113 1.56 -8.40 -2.44
N ILE A 114 0.75 -8.69 -1.42
CA ILE A 114 1.10 -9.53 -0.28
C ILE A 114 1.63 -10.86 -0.80
N ASP A 115 0.93 -11.53 -1.71
CA ASP A 115 1.39 -12.82 -2.22
C ASP A 115 2.72 -12.72 -2.98
N ARG A 116 2.95 -11.64 -3.75
CA ARG A 116 4.27 -11.43 -4.40
C ARG A 116 5.36 -11.16 -3.35
N LEU A 117 5.04 -10.42 -2.28
CA LEU A 117 5.97 -10.15 -1.18
C LEU A 117 6.25 -11.41 -0.37
N ARG A 118 5.23 -12.24 -0.11
CA ARG A 118 5.34 -13.55 0.54
C ARG A 118 6.31 -14.43 -0.25
N HIS A 119 6.14 -14.52 -1.57
CA HIS A 119 7.06 -15.29 -2.41
C HIS A 119 8.46 -14.69 -2.50
N LEU A 120 8.59 -13.36 -2.54
CA LEU A 120 9.89 -12.71 -2.71
C LEU A 120 10.75 -12.71 -1.45
N TYR A 121 10.13 -12.58 -0.28
CA TYR A 121 10.81 -12.47 1.01
C TYR A 121 10.63 -13.71 1.91
N ASP A 122 9.91 -14.72 1.44
CA ASP A 122 9.52 -15.90 2.22
C ASP A 122 8.86 -15.51 3.56
N VAL A 123 7.98 -14.51 3.51
CA VAL A 123 7.30 -13.97 4.70
C VAL A 123 5.91 -14.58 4.85
N ASN A 124 5.61 -15.10 6.04
CA ASN A 124 4.32 -15.75 6.31
C ASN A 124 3.32 -14.86 7.06
N TYR A 125 3.78 -13.74 7.62
CA TYR A 125 2.95 -12.89 8.47
C TYR A 125 3.03 -11.43 8.04
N SER A 126 1.88 -10.81 7.81
CA SER A 126 1.76 -9.45 7.29
C SER A 126 0.97 -8.54 8.24
N ILE A 127 1.50 -7.34 8.48
CA ILE A 127 0.80 -6.27 9.19
C ILE A 127 0.47 -5.19 8.15
N VAL A 128 -0.81 -4.96 7.92
CA VAL A 128 -1.33 -4.01 6.94
C VAL A 128 -1.90 -2.80 7.68
N SER A 129 -1.31 -1.64 7.45
CA SER A 129 -1.89 -0.36 7.87
C SER A 129 -2.74 0.19 6.73
N GLN A 130 -4.05 0.24 6.92
CA GLN A 130 -4.99 0.64 5.89
C GLN A 130 -5.53 2.03 6.19
N THR A 131 -5.19 2.98 5.32
CA THR A 131 -5.64 4.38 5.42
C THR A 131 -6.72 4.73 4.39
N ASN A 132 -6.97 3.85 3.40
CA ASN A 132 -7.90 4.10 2.30
C ASN A 132 -9.35 4.30 2.79
N PRO A 133 -9.97 5.48 2.55
CA PRO A 133 -11.25 5.89 3.15
C PRO A 133 -12.45 5.00 2.82
N HIS A 134 -12.41 4.33 1.67
CA HIS A 134 -13.57 3.66 1.10
C HIS A 134 -13.78 2.23 1.63
N ILE A 135 -12.73 1.56 2.13
CA ILE A 135 -12.86 0.24 2.75
C ILE A 135 -13.08 0.33 4.26
N VAL A 136 -12.71 1.43 4.92
CA VAL A 136 -12.92 1.61 6.37
C VAL A 136 -14.38 1.37 6.82
N PRO A 137 -15.44 1.84 6.11
CA PRO A 137 -16.81 1.50 6.49
C PRO A 137 -17.14 0.02 6.25
N PHE A 138 -16.64 -0.59 5.16
CA PHE A 138 -16.88 -2.00 4.84
C PHE A 138 -16.15 -2.98 5.78
N LEU A 139 -14.90 -2.69 6.16
CA LEU A 139 -14.10 -3.52 7.08
C LEU A 139 -14.64 -3.51 8.52
N GLN A 140 -15.35 -2.43 8.89
CA GLN A 140 -16.03 -2.34 10.19
C GLN A 140 -17.33 -3.16 10.25
N GLU A 141 -17.96 -3.46 9.11
CA GLU A 141 -19.17 -4.29 9.07
C GLU A 141 -18.87 -5.78 9.26
N GLY A 142 -17.72 -6.27 8.77
CA GLY A 142 -17.34 -7.69 8.90
C GLY A 142 -17.02 -8.16 10.32
N LYS A 143 -16.73 -7.23 11.25
CA LYS A 143 -16.37 -7.55 12.65
C LYS A 143 -17.51 -7.39 13.65
N LYS A 144 -18.68 -6.91 13.25
CA LYS A 144 -19.84 -6.90 14.15
C LYS A 144 -20.46 -8.30 14.15
N LYS A 145 -20.08 -9.13 15.12
CA LYS A 145 -20.90 -10.25 15.58
C LYS A 145 -22.23 -9.66 16.05
N HIS A 146 -23.18 -9.52 15.14
CA HIS A 146 -24.53 -9.07 15.46
C HIS A 146 -25.18 -10.17 16.30
N ALA A 147 -25.26 -9.94 17.61
CA ALA A 147 -26.20 -10.64 18.46
C ALA A 147 -27.58 -10.61 17.77
N PRO A 148 -28.34 -11.72 17.79
CA PRO A 148 -29.63 -11.81 17.10
C PRO A 148 -30.64 -10.91 17.82
N SER A 149 -30.67 -9.64 17.45
CA SER A 149 -31.69 -8.69 17.91
C SER A 149 -32.78 -8.59 16.84
N LEU A 150 -33.99 -9.05 17.17
CA LEU A 150 -35.19 -8.97 16.34
C LEU A 150 -35.54 -7.53 15.92
N MET A 151 -35.10 -6.52 16.70
CA MET A 151 -35.30 -5.10 16.40
C MET A 151 -34.42 -4.59 15.22
N ALA A 152 -33.40 -5.34 14.80
CA ALA A 152 -32.51 -4.95 13.69
C ALA A 152 -32.97 -5.50 12.33
N LEU A 153 -34.04 -6.31 12.27
CA LEU A 153 -34.55 -6.92 11.04
C LEU A 153 -34.99 -5.90 9.98
N PRO A 154 -35.74 -4.83 10.31
CA PRO A 154 -36.16 -3.83 9.33
C PRO A 154 -34.95 -3.11 8.70
N TRP A 155 -33.94 -2.78 9.51
CA TRP A 155 -32.69 -2.17 9.06
C TRP A 155 -31.87 -3.12 8.19
N ARG A 156 -31.89 -4.43 8.49
CA ARG A 156 -31.25 -5.46 7.66
C ARG A 156 -31.92 -5.62 6.30
N ILE A 157 -33.25 -5.56 6.24
CA ILE A 157 -34.00 -5.64 4.98
C ILE A 157 -33.74 -4.39 4.14
N ALA A 158 -33.84 -3.21 4.73
CA ALA A 158 -33.55 -1.95 4.03
C ALA A 158 -32.11 -1.90 3.47
N THR A 159 -31.11 -2.32 4.25
CA THR A 159 -29.71 -2.35 3.80
C THR A 159 -29.44 -3.42 2.73
N THR A 160 -30.14 -4.56 2.76
CA THR A 160 -30.02 -5.59 1.70
C THR A 160 -30.72 -5.17 0.41
N GLU A 161 -31.86 -4.50 0.49
CA GLU A 161 -32.57 -3.96 -0.67
C GLU A 161 -31.79 -2.81 -1.33
N THR A 162 -31.14 -1.96 -0.52
CA THR A 162 -30.22 -0.92 -1.03
C THR A 162 -28.99 -1.53 -1.71
N ARG A 163 -28.46 -2.65 -1.21
CA ARG A 163 -27.35 -3.38 -1.85
C ARG A 163 -27.78 -4.06 -3.16
N PHE A 164 -29.02 -4.54 -3.25
CA PHE A 164 -29.57 -5.16 -4.45
C PHE A 164 -29.88 -4.10 -5.53
N HIS A 165 -30.51 -2.99 -5.15
CA HIS A 165 -30.81 -1.87 -6.04
C HIS A 165 -29.57 -1.08 -6.44
N GLY A 166 -28.58 -0.96 -5.55
CA GLY A 166 -27.28 -0.37 -5.88
C GLY A 166 -26.56 -1.14 -6.98
N LYS A 167 -26.59 -2.48 -6.97
CA LYS A 167 -26.06 -3.32 -8.05
C LYS A 167 -26.88 -3.20 -9.35
N ALA A 168 -28.20 -3.05 -9.26
CA ALA A 168 -29.08 -2.88 -10.42
C ALA A 168 -28.91 -1.50 -11.10
N LEU A 169 -28.85 -0.42 -10.31
CA LEU A 169 -28.56 0.94 -10.77
C LEU A 169 -27.15 1.01 -11.40
N PHE A 170 -26.19 0.29 -10.83
CA PHE A 170 -24.81 0.23 -11.33
C PHE A 170 -24.71 -0.56 -12.65
N ASN A 171 -25.45 -1.66 -12.79
CA ASN A 171 -25.55 -2.39 -14.06
C ASN A 171 -26.29 -1.56 -15.14
N PHE A 172 -27.23 -0.71 -14.74
CA PHE A 172 -27.92 0.22 -15.64
C PHE A 172 -27.00 1.36 -16.11
N LEU A 173 -26.20 1.95 -15.21
CA LEU A 173 -25.15 2.92 -15.55
C LEU A 173 -24.05 2.33 -16.44
N ARG A 174 -23.72 1.04 -16.29
CA ARG A 174 -22.76 0.31 -17.14
C ARG A 174 -23.28 0.06 -18.56
N ARG A 175 -24.60 0.08 -18.78
CA ARG A 175 -25.26 -0.17 -20.07
C ARG A 175 -25.61 1.10 -20.85
N GLN A 176 -25.56 2.29 -20.24
CA GLN A 176 -25.73 3.53 -21.00
C GLN A 176 -24.46 3.87 -21.80
N PRO A 177 -24.58 4.30 -23.06
CA PRO A 177 -23.45 4.66 -23.91
C PRO A 177 -22.92 6.04 -23.50
N GLY A 178 -22.10 6.07 -22.44
CA GLY A 178 -21.31 7.26 -22.07
C GLY A 178 -20.00 7.33 -22.84
N PRO A 179 -19.34 8.51 -22.90
CA PRO A 179 -18.03 8.67 -23.54
C PRO A 179 -17.03 7.66 -22.98
N GLU A 180 -16.18 7.09 -23.83
CA GLU A 180 -15.23 6.03 -23.46
C GLU A 180 -14.39 6.37 -22.22
N ILE A 181 -14.09 7.66 -22.04
CA ILE A 181 -13.38 8.27 -20.91
C ILE A 181 -14.13 8.06 -19.57
N VAL A 182 -15.45 8.13 -19.55
CA VAL A 182 -16.27 7.93 -18.34
C VAL A 182 -16.26 6.46 -17.95
N ARG A 183 -16.32 5.54 -18.93
CA ARG A 183 -16.22 4.09 -18.67
C ARG A 183 -14.83 3.70 -18.20
N GLN A 184 -13.78 4.27 -18.80
CA GLN A 184 -12.38 4.02 -18.44
C GLN A 184 -12.06 4.54 -17.03
N SER A 185 -12.48 5.77 -16.70
CA SER A 185 -12.31 6.32 -15.35
C SER A 185 -13.14 5.55 -14.33
N ALA A 186 -14.43 5.28 -14.58
CA ALA A 186 -15.28 4.51 -13.66
C ALA A 186 -14.75 3.08 -13.42
N GLY A 187 -14.16 2.43 -14.44
CA GLY A 187 -13.54 1.11 -14.30
C GLY A 187 -12.27 1.14 -13.43
N GLN A 188 -11.43 2.17 -13.56
CA GLN A 188 -10.26 2.37 -12.70
C GLN A 188 -10.69 2.67 -11.26
N PHE A 189 -11.64 3.59 -11.07
CA PHE A 189 -12.20 3.91 -9.75
C PHE A 189 -12.86 2.69 -9.11
N TYR A 190 -13.62 1.89 -9.86
CA TYR A 190 -14.23 0.67 -9.35
C TYR A 190 -13.19 -0.38 -8.93
N THR A 191 -12.12 -0.54 -9.72
CA THR A 191 -11.04 -1.47 -9.39
C THR A 191 -10.33 -1.03 -8.11
N ILE A 192 -10.10 0.27 -7.93
CA ILE A 192 -9.58 0.82 -6.66
C ILE A 192 -10.57 0.53 -5.52
N LEU A 193 -11.87 0.72 -5.74
CA LEU A 193 -12.93 0.61 -4.72
C LEU A 193 -13.26 -0.83 -4.28
N ALA A 194 -13.13 -1.83 -5.17
CA ALA A 194 -13.54 -3.20 -4.93
C ALA A 194 -12.43 -4.10 -4.36
N GLN A 195 -11.24 -3.54 -4.12
CA GLN A 195 -10.08 -4.30 -3.67
C GLN A 195 -10.25 -4.82 -2.23
N SER A 196 -9.92 -6.09 -2.01
CA SER A 196 -9.88 -6.74 -0.70
C SER A 196 -8.50 -6.53 -0.06
N TYR A 197 -8.40 -5.54 0.83
CA TYR A 197 -7.17 -5.18 1.53
C TYR A 197 -7.09 -5.88 2.90
N GLU A 198 -7.03 -7.21 2.89
CA GLU A 198 -6.94 -7.99 4.12
C GLU A 198 -5.55 -8.63 4.23
N GLY A 199 -4.83 -8.27 5.29
CA GLY A 199 -3.66 -9.01 5.74
C GLY A 199 -3.97 -9.79 7.01
N ASP A 200 -2.97 -10.49 7.56
CA ASP A 200 -3.12 -11.24 8.81
C ASP A 200 -3.50 -10.30 9.96
N VAL A 201 -2.95 -9.08 9.94
CA VAL A 201 -3.35 -7.98 10.82
C VAL A 201 -3.65 -6.72 10.03
N THR A 202 -4.93 -6.41 9.84
CA THR A 202 -5.34 -5.10 9.31
C THR A 202 -5.61 -4.11 10.45
N ILE A 203 -4.84 -3.02 10.46
CA ILE A 203 -5.01 -1.85 11.32
C ILE A 203 -5.70 -0.77 10.49
N ALA A 204 -6.91 -0.38 10.88
CA ALA A 204 -7.68 0.67 10.21
C ALA A 204 -8.17 1.68 11.27
N PRO A 205 -7.83 2.97 11.15
CA PRO A 205 -8.30 3.98 12.08
C PRO A 205 -9.79 4.26 11.89
N LYS A 206 -10.47 4.65 12.97
CA LYS A 206 -11.89 5.03 12.92
C LYS A 206 -12.03 6.50 12.51
N ILE A 207 -11.83 6.80 11.23
CA ILE A 207 -11.94 8.17 10.72
C ILE A 207 -13.34 8.38 10.13
N SER A 208 -14.03 9.45 10.57
CA SER A 208 -15.28 9.92 9.93
C SER A 208 -14.99 10.48 8.53
N LEU A 209 -15.87 10.16 7.56
CA LEU A 209 -15.76 10.61 6.16
C LEU A 209 -15.58 12.14 6.01
N SER A 210 -16.14 12.93 6.92
CA SER A 210 -15.98 14.41 6.93
C SER A 210 -14.55 14.87 7.23
N ASN A 211 -13.70 14.06 7.84
CA ASN A 211 -12.30 14.39 8.09
C ASN A 211 -11.41 14.08 6.88
N TYR A 212 -11.85 13.23 5.95
CA TYR A 212 -11.07 12.86 4.76
C TYR A 212 -11.00 13.99 3.71
N SER A 213 -12.05 14.80 3.58
CA SER A 213 -11.97 16.01 2.75
C SER A 213 -10.90 16.99 3.24
N LYS A 214 -10.65 17.02 4.56
CA LYS A 214 -9.56 17.81 5.18
C LYS A 214 -8.17 17.20 4.96
N VAL A 215 -8.07 15.90 4.66
CA VAL A 215 -6.79 15.25 4.29
C VAL A 215 -6.36 15.66 2.88
N MET A 216 -7.30 15.95 1.97
CA MET A 216 -6.99 16.51 0.65
C MET A 216 -6.61 18.00 0.69
N SER A 217 -6.76 18.67 1.83
CA SER A 217 -6.26 20.04 2.08
C SER A 217 -5.00 20.00 2.94
N ASN A 218 -4.19 21.06 2.90
CA ASN A 218 -2.98 21.16 3.73
C ASN A 218 -3.35 20.97 5.23
N PRO A 219 -2.95 19.85 5.86
CA PRO A 219 -3.43 19.51 7.19
C PRO A 219 -2.74 20.38 8.25
N SER A 220 -3.51 20.94 9.17
CA SER A 220 -2.94 21.61 10.36
C SER A 220 -2.13 20.62 11.21
N PRO A 221 -1.06 21.06 11.90
CA PRO A 221 -0.27 20.19 12.78
C PRO A 221 -1.11 19.48 13.86
N GLU A 222 -2.13 20.16 14.39
CA GLU A 222 -3.07 19.61 15.36
C GLU A 222 -3.89 18.44 14.78
N PHE A 223 -4.31 18.57 13.53
CA PHE A 223 -5.01 17.51 12.81
C PHE A 223 -4.12 16.29 12.57
N VAL A 224 -2.85 16.50 12.21
CA VAL A 224 -1.86 15.41 12.07
C VAL A 224 -1.69 14.68 13.40
N LYS A 225 -1.55 15.41 14.52
CA LYS A 225 -1.46 14.81 15.85
C LYS A 225 -2.70 13.98 16.19
N LYS A 226 -3.89 14.47 15.85
CA LYS A 226 -5.15 13.72 16.03
C LYS A 226 -5.16 12.43 15.20
N LEU A 227 -4.70 12.46 13.96
CA LEU A 227 -4.61 11.27 13.10
C LEU A 227 -3.63 10.24 13.66
N ILE A 228 -2.48 10.68 14.17
CA ILE A 228 -1.51 9.79 14.84
C ILE A 228 -2.15 9.09 16.05
N MET A 229 -2.84 9.84 16.92
CA MET A 229 -3.52 9.28 18.09
C MET A 229 -4.60 8.25 17.72
N GLU A 230 -5.35 8.48 16.64
CA GLU A 230 -6.35 7.51 16.15
C GLU A 230 -5.69 6.25 15.56
N GLY A 231 -4.54 6.39 14.90
CA GLY A 231 -3.72 5.26 14.45
C GLY A 231 -3.18 4.41 15.61
N GLU A 232 -2.72 5.06 16.68
CA GLU A 232 -2.27 4.39 17.90
C GLU A 232 -3.41 3.62 18.58
N ARG A 233 -4.58 4.27 18.76
CA ARG A 233 -5.80 3.66 19.31
C ARG A 233 -6.25 2.44 18.52
N ALA A 234 -6.16 2.48 17.19
CA ALA A 234 -6.49 1.35 16.34
C ALA A 234 -5.48 0.19 16.49
N THR A 235 -4.23 0.50 16.82
CA THR A 235 -3.14 -0.47 16.98
C THR A 235 -3.17 -1.16 18.34
N TRP A 236 -3.51 -0.46 19.43
CA TRP A 236 -3.53 -1.00 20.80
C TRP A 236 -4.20 -2.38 20.97
N PRO A 237 -5.43 -2.64 20.46
CA PRO A 237 -6.06 -3.96 20.60
C PRO A 237 -5.33 -5.08 19.82
N LYS A 238 -4.42 -4.73 18.91
CA LYS A 238 -3.64 -5.67 18.09
C LYS A 238 -2.21 -5.90 18.59
N ILE A 239 -1.72 -5.07 19.54
CA ILE A 239 -0.34 -5.16 20.04
C ILE A 239 -0.01 -6.54 20.62
N ALA A 240 -0.91 -7.14 21.40
CA ALA A 240 -0.66 -8.45 22.01
C ALA A 240 -0.47 -9.56 20.95
N MET A 241 -1.28 -9.51 19.90
CA MET A 241 -1.21 -10.44 18.77
C MET A 241 0.07 -10.23 17.97
N ILE A 242 0.41 -8.97 17.63
CA ILE A 242 1.66 -8.60 16.95
C ILE A 242 2.86 -9.10 17.75
N ARG A 243 2.90 -8.82 19.07
CA ARG A 243 3.99 -9.25 19.96
C ARG A 243 4.16 -10.76 19.97
N THR A 244 3.06 -11.50 20.00
CA THR A 244 3.09 -12.98 20.01
C THR A 244 3.69 -13.52 18.72
N HIS A 245 3.22 -13.05 17.56
CA HIS A 245 3.76 -13.47 16.26
C HIS A 245 5.22 -13.04 16.06
N SER A 246 5.58 -11.82 16.48
CA SER A 246 6.98 -11.35 16.42
C SER A 246 7.90 -12.21 17.29
N LYS A 247 7.46 -12.63 18.48
CA LYS A 247 8.26 -13.50 19.36
C LYS A 247 8.50 -14.87 18.72
N ILE A 248 7.51 -15.44 18.04
CA ILE A 248 7.66 -16.70 17.29
C ILE A 248 8.73 -16.54 16.21
N SER A 249 8.62 -15.49 15.39
CA SER A 249 9.58 -15.22 14.31
C SER A 249 11.01 -15.04 14.84
N GLN A 250 11.20 -14.24 15.88
CA GLN A 250 12.52 -14.00 16.51
C GLN A 250 13.10 -15.28 17.13
N THR A 251 12.25 -16.12 17.72
CA THR A 251 12.68 -17.40 18.30
C THR A 251 13.14 -18.36 17.19
N MET A 252 12.38 -18.48 16.10
CA MET A 252 12.78 -19.30 14.94
C MET A 252 14.12 -18.83 14.36
N GLU A 253 14.29 -17.53 14.15
CA GLU A 253 15.55 -16.97 13.63
C GLU A 253 16.73 -17.22 14.59
N SER A 254 16.51 -17.12 15.90
CA SER A 254 17.53 -17.44 16.91
C SER A 254 17.92 -18.93 16.89
N CYS A 255 16.94 -19.82 16.69
CA CYS A 255 17.19 -21.26 16.56
C CYS A 255 17.99 -21.59 15.31
N ILE A 256 17.66 -20.98 14.16
CA ILE A 256 18.39 -21.15 12.90
C ILE A 256 19.84 -20.68 13.07
N LYS A 257 20.07 -19.46 13.58
CA LYS A 257 21.42 -18.93 13.83
C LYS A 257 22.25 -19.83 14.74
N ARG A 258 21.63 -20.41 15.78
CA ARG A 258 22.31 -21.36 16.68
C ARG A 258 22.70 -22.66 15.96
N LEU A 259 21.84 -23.19 15.10
CA LEU A 259 22.13 -24.41 14.34
C LEU A 259 23.22 -24.18 13.30
N GLU A 260 23.18 -23.06 12.57
CA GLU A 260 24.22 -22.66 11.63
C GLU A 260 25.57 -22.49 12.31
N GLY A 261 25.60 -21.84 13.48
CA GLY A 261 26.82 -21.71 14.30
C GLY A 261 27.37 -23.06 14.77
N ASN A 262 26.50 -24.00 15.12
CA ASN A 262 26.91 -25.36 15.51
C ASN A 262 27.45 -26.18 14.32
N MET A 263 26.88 -26.01 13.13
CA MET A 263 27.35 -26.67 11.90
C MET A 263 28.69 -26.10 11.41
N GLN A 264 28.93 -24.81 11.63
CA GLN A 264 30.20 -24.16 11.27
C GLN A 264 31.33 -24.43 12.27
N SER A 265 31.03 -24.99 13.45
CA SER A 265 32.05 -25.36 14.44
C SER A 265 32.71 -26.69 14.03
N PRO A 266 34.01 -26.71 13.66
CA PRO A 266 34.67 -27.93 13.22
C PRO A 266 35.00 -28.77 14.45
N ARG A 267 34.15 -29.74 14.81
CA ARG A 267 34.49 -30.88 15.69
C ARG A 267 33.32 -31.85 15.79
N GLY A 268 33.21 -32.72 14.78
CA GLY A 268 32.82 -34.10 15.08
C GLY A 268 33.96 -34.73 15.87
N HIS A 269 33.92 -34.63 17.20
CA HIS A 269 34.80 -35.42 18.05
C HIS A 269 34.30 -36.87 17.97
N LEU A 270 34.78 -37.61 16.97
CA LEU A 270 34.58 -39.05 16.85
C LEU A 270 35.29 -39.69 18.04
N ARG A 271 34.53 -39.95 19.11
CA ARG A 271 34.98 -40.87 20.15
C ARG A 271 34.91 -42.28 19.56
N LEU A 272 36.07 -42.79 19.16
CA LEU A 272 36.27 -44.23 19.00
C LEU A 272 36.00 -44.87 20.36
N ILE A 273 34.92 -45.64 20.43
CA ILE A 273 34.66 -46.53 21.56
C ILE A 273 35.60 -47.71 21.34
N SER A 274 36.66 -47.78 22.14
CA SER A 274 37.52 -48.95 22.30
C SER A 274 36.81 -50.04 23.08
#